data_AF-A0A6J8BT73-F1
#
_entry.id   AF-A0A6J8BT73-F1
#
_cell.length_a   1.000
_cell.length_b   1.000
_cell.length_c   1.000
_cell.angle_alpha   90.00
_cell.angle_beta   90.00
_cell.angle_gamma   90.00
#
_symmetry.space_group_name_H-M   'P 1'
#
loop_
_entity.id
_entity.type
_entity.pdbx_description
1 polymer ?
#
loop_
_entity_poly.entity_id
_entity_poly.type
_entity_poly.pdbx_seq_one_letter_code
_entity_poly.pdbx_strand_id
1 'polypeptide(L)'
;MALGYIAINRLQTTHLNRKFDEDLKKAAELPSDIFVPNKNDFELLSNRMNVMVARIITRYLPWFNANFSDCVTSHMLHEYSLDSSKRSVLINLGVFDVDPSSTQGAITIYENLQKYIQSIQDKPYTAIVYGDGLSCERGNDAHRARVNGLNPWERLEGCEPAVQKFHKEMILLQDYFDEFFKGSSAADKGTLNHLKNIFNFRQVKSDISDNFNHAWELMCLVTEGYVCLLTMELMEMADKGDRPSAAPESIENSSVDDRQEYLQSVVSSVVQNVWHHLETESLKTDDQTEPEKFCCGEDIEEDVILCGAGRIVLRVKSFTIHVLGWILTTSLIIGFAVTHAETRKTPTLTAHVIKISTNGTTLNAWTWQTFQKAIGTVDLHANRQKSLRAERNLSQDQLLTSPDFKYNYSRAITWAGLNLLCRRDAVREADGGVMMSHWKLDLVHFFSTKHQKYVILAHRLLVSINGWLPDKLKHDFIYNRTVNYGGGIGRNLPMDFMNEILNRLFKDLLDSAKGRYTNNTIQRCSQIVGPLGEALDSIFDSKVIENELYRHRRRNVDRDLNVSGMITFLSDESLFLRTSGRHQRAFPEYFHNENPKFPGKFQGKMKQLSKRLDKRRRIIVDA
;
A
#
# COMPACT_ATOMS: atom_id res chain seq x y z
N MET A 1 19.31 -17.08 -6.73
CA MET A 1 18.36 -18.17 -6.99
C MET A 1 16.94 -17.63 -6.93
N ALA A 2 16.13 -17.91 -7.95
CA ALA A 2 14.71 -17.57 -7.98
C ALA A 2 13.88 -18.84 -8.18
N LEU A 3 12.82 -19.04 -7.40
CA LEU A 3 11.86 -20.11 -7.66
C LEU A 3 10.79 -19.62 -8.64
N GLY A 4 10.46 -20.45 -9.62
CA GLY A 4 9.39 -20.16 -10.58
C GLY A 4 8.26 -21.18 -10.53
N TYR A 5 7.04 -20.73 -10.79
CA TYR A 5 5.91 -21.61 -11.03
C TYR A 5 4.97 -21.02 -12.09
N ILE A 6 4.19 -21.88 -12.74
CA ILE A 6 3.09 -21.51 -13.63
C ILE A 6 1.78 -21.81 -12.92
N ALA A 7 0.86 -20.85 -12.88
CA ALA A 7 -0.53 -21.11 -12.55
C ALA A 7 -1.34 -21.28 -13.84
N ILE A 8 -2.05 -22.40 -13.97
CA ILE A 8 -3.01 -22.54 -15.07
C ILE A 8 -4.17 -21.57 -14.84
N ASN A 9 -4.49 -20.75 -15.85
CA ASN A 9 -5.59 -19.79 -15.79
C ASN A 9 -6.90 -20.50 -15.45
N ARG A 10 -7.57 -20.03 -14.39
CA ARG A 10 -8.90 -20.54 -14.00
C ARG A 10 -9.97 -20.00 -14.95
N LEU A 11 -9.82 -18.75 -15.39
CA LEU A 11 -10.72 -18.14 -16.36
C LEU A 11 -10.12 -18.26 -17.76
N GLN A 12 -10.87 -18.87 -18.67
CA GLN A 12 -10.43 -19.12 -20.04
C GLN A 12 -10.64 -17.90 -20.94
N THR A 13 -9.63 -17.52 -21.72
CA THR A 13 -9.70 -16.43 -22.71
C THR A 13 -10.04 -16.92 -24.12
N THR A 14 -10.54 -18.15 -24.25
CA THR A 14 -10.86 -18.78 -25.55
C THR A 14 -11.99 -18.07 -26.28
N HIS A 15 -12.92 -17.46 -25.53
CA HIS A 15 -14.04 -16.67 -26.04
C HIS A 15 -13.63 -15.30 -26.60
N LEU A 16 -12.42 -14.83 -26.30
CA LEU A 16 -11.90 -13.55 -26.78
C LEU A 16 -11.17 -13.72 -28.11
N ASN A 17 -11.29 -12.72 -28.98
CA ASN A 17 -10.62 -12.68 -30.28
C ASN A 17 -9.10 -12.79 -30.12
N ARG A 18 -8.47 -13.55 -31.02
CA ARG A 18 -6.99 -13.74 -31.08
C ARG A 18 -6.27 -12.62 -31.84
N LYS A 19 -6.91 -11.48 -32.09
CA LYS A 19 -6.28 -10.39 -32.83
C LYS A 19 -5.07 -9.88 -32.04
N PHE A 20 -3.89 -9.98 -32.62
CA PHE A 20 -2.63 -9.65 -31.96
C PHE A 20 -2.43 -8.14 -31.82
N ASP A 21 -2.84 -7.34 -32.81
CA ASP A 21 -2.44 -5.92 -32.86
C ASP A 21 -3.49 -4.92 -33.43
N GLU A 22 -4.60 -5.38 -34.02
CA GLU A 22 -5.41 -4.53 -34.92
C GLU A 22 -6.20 -3.37 -34.26
N ASP A 23 -6.20 -3.22 -32.93
CA ASP A 23 -6.95 -2.15 -32.24
C ASP A 23 -6.18 -1.56 -31.03
N LEU A 24 -4.85 -1.73 -30.99
CA LEU A 24 -4.03 -1.25 -29.86
C LEU A 24 -3.88 0.26 -29.87
N LYS A 25 -4.11 0.88 -28.71
CA LYS A 25 -3.96 2.33 -28.52
C LYS A 25 -2.56 2.67 -28.05
N LYS A 26 -2.05 3.83 -28.47
CA LYS A 26 -0.85 4.41 -27.84
C LYS A 26 -1.19 4.83 -26.42
N ALA A 27 -0.29 4.58 -25.48
CA ALA A 27 -0.44 4.98 -24.08
C ALA A 27 -0.67 6.49 -23.92
N ALA A 28 -0.05 7.31 -24.78
CA ALA A 28 -0.20 8.76 -24.79
C ALA A 28 -1.53 9.25 -25.40
N GLU A 29 -2.25 8.39 -26.12
CA GLU A 29 -3.57 8.68 -26.70
C GLU A 29 -4.72 8.25 -25.77
N LEU A 30 -4.41 7.53 -24.68
CA LEU A 30 -5.41 7.16 -23.67
C LEU A 30 -5.86 8.37 -22.84
N PRO A 31 -7.16 8.41 -22.46
CA PRO A 31 -7.69 9.51 -21.65
C PRO A 31 -7.05 9.52 -20.25
N SER A 32 -6.83 10.72 -19.70
CA SER A 32 -6.27 10.93 -18.36
C SER A 32 -7.06 10.24 -17.25
N ASP A 33 -8.38 10.10 -17.44
CA ASP A 33 -9.31 9.58 -16.45
C ASP A 33 -9.08 8.10 -16.12
N ILE A 34 -8.25 7.37 -16.89
CA ILE A 34 -7.87 6.00 -16.53
C ILE A 34 -6.97 5.95 -15.29
N PHE A 35 -6.28 7.06 -14.96
CA PHE A 35 -5.34 7.16 -13.85
C PHE A 35 -5.95 7.76 -12.58
N VAL A 36 -7.09 8.44 -12.72
CA VAL A 36 -7.75 9.17 -11.64
C VAL A 36 -9.00 8.38 -11.21
N PRO A 37 -9.22 8.14 -9.90
CA PRO A 37 -10.45 7.54 -9.42
C PRO A 37 -11.67 8.35 -9.86
N ASN A 38 -12.75 7.68 -10.28
CA ASN A 38 -14.01 8.32 -10.63
C ASN A 38 -15.11 8.01 -9.59
N LYS A 39 -16.32 8.53 -9.81
CA LYS A 39 -17.47 8.33 -8.92
C LYS A 39 -17.76 6.84 -8.66
N ASN A 40 -17.74 6.02 -9.70
CA ASN A 40 -17.96 4.58 -9.58
C ASN A 40 -16.86 3.89 -8.78
N ASP A 41 -15.60 4.32 -8.93
CA ASP A 41 -14.49 3.79 -8.13
C ASP A 41 -14.71 4.04 -6.62
N PHE A 42 -15.21 5.22 -6.25
CA PHE A 42 -15.58 5.55 -4.87
C PHE A 42 -16.83 4.81 -4.38
N GLU A 43 -17.86 4.69 -5.21
CA GLU A 43 -19.08 3.92 -4.89
C GLU A 43 -18.74 2.46 -4.62
N LEU A 44 -17.87 1.84 -5.43
CA LEU A 44 -17.39 0.47 -5.22
C LEU A 44 -16.64 0.32 -3.88
N LEU A 45 -15.76 1.27 -3.55
CA LEU A 45 -15.03 1.27 -2.27
C LEU A 45 -16.00 1.43 -1.09
N SER A 46 -16.94 2.38 -1.18
CA SER A 46 -17.93 2.64 -0.14
C SER A 46 -18.83 1.42 0.09
N ASN A 47 -19.34 0.81 -0.97
CA ASN A 47 -20.17 -0.40 -0.89
C ASN A 47 -19.40 -1.56 -0.23
N ARG A 48 -18.11 -1.73 -0.59
CA ARG A 48 -17.27 -2.75 0.02
C ARG A 48 -16.98 -2.45 1.50
N MET A 49 -16.76 -1.19 1.86
CA MET A 49 -16.59 -0.78 3.26
C MET A 49 -17.86 -1.03 4.08
N ASN A 50 -19.04 -0.76 3.54
CA ASN A 50 -20.32 -1.07 4.19
C ASN A 50 -20.42 -2.56 4.53
N VAL A 51 -20.05 -3.44 3.59
CA VAL A 51 -20.02 -4.89 3.84
C VAL A 51 -18.98 -5.26 4.90
N MET A 52 -17.80 -4.63 4.91
CA MET A 52 -16.80 -4.87 5.97
C MET A 52 -17.35 -4.45 7.34
N VAL A 53 -17.96 -3.28 7.46
CA VAL A 53 -18.57 -2.79 8.70
C VAL A 53 -19.67 -3.73 9.16
N ALA A 54 -20.58 -4.15 8.25
CA ALA A 54 -21.65 -5.10 8.56
C ALA A 54 -21.10 -6.41 9.16
N ARG A 55 -20.05 -6.98 8.56
CA ARG A 55 -19.37 -8.19 9.05
C ARG A 55 -18.70 -7.99 10.41
N ILE A 56 -18.17 -6.80 10.69
CA ILE A 56 -17.52 -6.48 11.97
C ILE A 56 -18.57 -6.33 13.07
N ILE A 57 -19.59 -5.50 12.87
CA ILE A 57 -20.57 -5.20 13.92
C ILE A 57 -21.42 -6.41 14.28
N THR A 58 -21.85 -7.21 13.29
CA THR A 58 -22.58 -8.46 13.54
C THR A 58 -21.72 -9.55 14.15
N ARG A 59 -20.40 -9.37 14.20
CA ARG A 59 -19.50 -10.30 14.86
C ARG A 59 -19.27 -9.95 16.33
N TYR A 60 -19.18 -8.66 16.64
CA TYR A 60 -18.71 -8.18 17.94
C TYR A 60 -19.79 -7.52 18.80
N LEU A 61 -20.89 -7.03 18.21
CA LEU A 61 -22.02 -6.43 18.91
C LEU A 61 -23.17 -7.44 18.99
N PRO A 62 -23.48 -8.01 20.17
CA PRO A 62 -24.46 -9.09 20.32
C PRO A 62 -25.84 -8.80 19.76
N TRP A 63 -26.36 -7.58 19.92
CA TRP A 63 -27.69 -7.23 19.39
C TRP A 63 -27.71 -7.29 17.85
N PHE A 64 -26.67 -6.81 17.18
CA PHE A 64 -26.56 -6.92 15.72
C PHE A 64 -26.38 -8.37 15.27
N ASN A 65 -25.59 -9.17 16.00
CA ASN A 65 -25.41 -10.60 15.70
C ASN A 65 -26.74 -11.36 15.74
N ALA A 66 -27.50 -11.18 16.81
CA ALA A 66 -28.74 -11.91 17.05
C ALA A 66 -29.83 -11.58 16.02
N ASN A 67 -29.89 -10.34 15.56
CA ASN A 67 -31.03 -9.83 14.79
C ASN A 67 -30.72 -9.62 13.29
N PHE A 68 -29.46 -9.57 12.87
CA PHE A 68 -29.07 -9.19 11.49
C PHE A 68 -28.04 -10.12 10.85
N SER A 69 -27.63 -11.22 11.48
CA SER A 69 -26.62 -12.12 10.91
C SER A 69 -27.02 -12.72 9.55
N ASP A 70 -28.31 -12.92 9.31
CA ASP A 70 -28.88 -13.35 8.03
C ASP A 70 -28.97 -12.25 6.97
N CYS A 71 -28.79 -10.99 7.37
CA CYS A 71 -28.78 -9.82 6.49
C CYS A 71 -27.38 -9.49 5.96
N VAL A 72 -26.32 -10.13 6.49
CA VAL A 72 -24.92 -9.80 6.16
C VAL A 72 -24.41 -10.57 4.96
N THR A 73 -23.87 -9.83 3.99
CA THR A 73 -23.15 -10.42 2.85
C THR A 73 -21.84 -11.06 3.29
N SER A 74 -21.81 -12.39 3.37
CA SER A 74 -20.60 -13.15 3.71
C SER A 74 -19.55 -13.16 2.60
N HIS A 75 -19.96 -13.16 1.34
CA HIS A 75 -19.10 -13.14 0.16
C HIS A 75 -19.67 -12.18 -0.90
N MET A 76 -18.83 -11.31 -1.45
CA MET A 76 -19.23 -10.39 -2.52
C MET A 76 -19.02 -11.08 -3.87
N LEU A 77 -20.07 -11.74 -4.34
CA LEU A 77 -20.04 -12.49 -5.60
C LEU A 77 -19.99 -11.55 -6.81
N HIS A 78 -19.25 -11.97 -7.83
CA HIS A 78 -19.12 -11.33 -9.13
C HIS A 78 -19.16 -12.40 -10.24
N GLU A 79 -19.15 -11.95 -11.50
CA GLU A 79 -19.32 -12.80 -12.69
C GLU A 79 -18.40 -14.05 -12.75
N TYR A 80 -17.23 -13.98 -12.11
CA TYR A 80 -16.23 -15.05 -12.13
C TYR A 80 -16.01 -15.73 -10.77
N SER A 81 -16.85 -15.48 -9.76
CA SER A 81 -16.64 -16.06 -8.43
C SER A 81 -16.64 -17.59 -8.44
N LEU A 82 -17.46 -18.21 -9.30
CA LEU A 82 -17.48 -19.67 -9.42
C LEU A 82 -16.14 -20.21 -9.95
N ASP A 83 -15.62 -19.63 -11.03
CA ASP A 83 -14.35 -20.06 -11.62
C ASP A 83 -13.15 -19.71 -10.73
N SER A 84 -13.15 -18.53 -10.13
CA SER A 84 -12.08 -18.10 -9.24
C SER A 84 -12.02 -18.93 -7.95
N SER A 85 -13.15 -19.49 -7.50
CA SER A 85 -13.21 -20.40 -6.35
C SER A 85 -12.61 -21.79 -6.61
N LYS A 86 -12.38 -22.18 -7.86
CA LYS A 86 -11.82 -23.51 -8.18
C LYS A 86 -10.38 -23.61 -7.66
N ARG A 87 -9.99 -24.82 -7.21
CA ARG A 87 -8.60 -25.11 -6.84
C ARG A 87 -7.68 -24.83 -8.04
N SER A 88 -6.62 -24.08 -7.83
CA SER A 88 -5.63 -23.74 -8.85
C SER A 88 -4.67 -24.89 -9.09
N VAL A 89 -4.30 -25.10 -10.35
CA VAL A 89 -3.26 -26.03 -10.74
C VAL A 89 -1.96 -25.25 -10.90
N LEU A 90 -0.97 -25.60 -10.09
CA LEU A 90 0.35 -24.97 -10.09
C LEU A 90 1.40 -25.95 -10.62
N ILE A 91 2.18 -25.54 -11.60
CA ILE A 91 3.28 -26.30 -12.18
C ILE A 91 4.57 -25.65 -11.71
N ASN A 92 5.35 -26.36 -10.90
CA ASN A 92 6.63 -25.87 -10.41
C ASN A 92 7.69 -25.94 -11.53
N LEU A 93 8.33 -24.82 -11.82
CA LEU A 93 9.40 -24.72 -12.83
C LEU A 93 10.79 -24.99 -12.24
N GLY A 94 10.88 -25.15 -10.92
CA GLY A 94 12.14 -25.30 -10.19
C GLY A 94 12.83 -23.96 -9.94
N VAL A 95 14.11 -24.06 -9.57
CA VAL A 95 14.95 -22.91 -9.24
C VAL A 95 15.77 -22.49 -10.46
N PHE A 96 15.72 -21.20 -10.77
CA PHE A 96 16.68 -20.52 -11.64
C PHE A 96 17.89 -20.12 -10.82
N ASP A 97 19.06 -20.67 -11.15
CA ASP A 97 20.33 -20.37 -10.47
C ASP A 97 20.96 -19.06 -10.98
N VAL A 98 20.19 -17.98 -10.88
CA VAL A 98 20.62 -16.62 -11.20
C VAL A 98 20.07 -15.64 -10.16
N ASP A 99 20.59 -14.43 -10.13
CA ASP A 99 20.07 -13.36 -9.28
C ASP A 99 18.90 -12.63 -9.95
N PRO A 100 17.65 -12.82 -9.49
CA PRO A 100 16.48 -12.14 -10.06
C PRO A 100 16.50 -10.61 -9.87
N SER A 101 17.36 -10.12 -8.97
CA SER A 101 17.51 -8.69 -8.66
C SER A 101 18.40 -7.96 -9.65
N SER A 102 19.07 -8.68 -10.55
CA SER A 102 19.94 -8.13 -11.59
C SER A 102 19.26 -8.15 -12.96
N THR A 103 19.56 -7.17 -13.81
CA THR A 103 19.04 -7.14 -15.18
C THR A 103 19.46 -8.38 -15.98
N GLN A 104 20.72 -8.81 -15.85
CA GLN A 104 21.22 -10.01 -16.53
C GLN A 104 20.51 -11.29 -16.04
N GLY A 105 20.28 -11.41 -14.73
CA GLY A 105 19.52 -12.54 -14.19
C GLY A 105 18.07 -12.54 -14.65
N ALA A 106 17.42 -11.38 -14.72
CA ALA A 106 16.07 -11.26 -15.27
C ALA A 106 16.00 -11.66 -16.76
N ILE A 107 16.98 -11.26 -17.59
CA ILE A 107 17.11 -11.71 -18.98
C ILE A 107 17.16 -13.24 -19.03
N THR A 108 18.07 -13.86 -18.26
CA THR A 108 18.22 -15.32 -18.25
C THR A 108 16.95 -16.03 -17.75
N ILE A 109 16.24 -15.47 -16.76
CA ILE A 109 14.95 -16.02 -16.33
C ILE A 109 13.95 -15.96 -17.49
N TYR A 110 13.82 -14.84 -18.18
CA TYR A 110 12.85 -14.68 -19.28
C TYR A 110 13.19 -15.58 -20.47
N GLU A 111 14.47 -15.73 -20.82
CA GLU A 111 14.93 -16.69 -21.84
C GLU A 111 14.55 -18.13 -21.47
N ASN A 112 14.60 -18.50 -20.19
CA ASN A 112 14.15 -19.81 -19.73
C ASN A 112 12.62 -19.95 -19.74
N LEU A 113 11.88 -18.90 -19.34
CA LEU A 113 10.41 -18.90 -19.36
C LEU A 113 9.85 -19.02 -20.78
N GLN A 114 10.49 -18.36 -21.76
CA GLN A 114 10.08 -18.44 -23.16
C GLN A 114 10.15 -19.85 -23.76
N LYS A 115 10.89 -20.79 -23.16
CA LYS A 115 10.90 -22.20 -23.59
C LYS A 115 9.53 -22.89 -23.43
N TYR A 116 8.67 -22.35 -22.58
CA TYR A 116 7.31 -22.85 -22.35
C TYR A 116 6.25 -22.09 -23.16
N ILE A 117 6.66 -21.06 -23.89
CA ILE A 117 5.77 -20.21 -24.69
C ILE A 117 5.65 -20.79 -26.10
N GLN A 118 4.41 -20.89 -26.58
CA GLN A 118 4.13 -21.35 -27.93
C GLN A 118 4.40 -20.23 -28.95
N SER A 119 4.87 -20.63 -30.13
CA SER A 119 4.95 -19.74 -31.29
C SER A 119 3.58 -19.64 -31.97
N ILE A 120 3.15 -18.42 -32.29
CA ILE A 120 1.96 -18.16 -33.12
C ILE A 120 2.37 -17.16 -34.19
N GLN A 121 2.21 -17.54 -35.47
CA GLN A 121 2.63 -16.72 -36.62
C GLN A 121 4.10 -16.26 -36.51
N ASP A 122 4.99 -17.19 -36.15
CA ASP A 122 6.43 -16.97 -35.96
C ASP A 122 6.81 -15.97 -34.85
N LYS A 123 5.85 -15.55 -34.01
CA LYS A 123 6.06 -14.71 -32.84
C LYS A 123 5.73 -15.47 -31.55
N PRO A 124 6.43 -15.20 -30.43
CA PRO A 124 6.09 -15.79 -29.14
C PRO A 124 4.70 -15.31 -28.69
N TYR A 125 3.87 -16.22 -28.17
CA TYR A 125 2.66 -15.83 -27.47
C TYR A 125 3.03 -15.12 -26.15
N THR A 126 2.66 -13.86 -26.01
CA THR A 126 2.94 -13.12 -24.77
C THR A 126 2.19 -13.73 -23.59
N ALA A 127 2.94 -14.10 -22.56
CA ALA A 127 2.45 -14.57 -21.27
C ALA A 127 2.81 -13.54 -20.18
N ILE A 128 1.94 -13.39 -19.20
CA ILE A 128 2.15 -12.46 -18.10
C ILE A 128 3.10 -13.08 -17.07
N VAL A 129 4.14 -12.36 -16.71
CA VAL A 129 5.07 -12.73 -15.64
C VAL A 129 4.77 -11.87 -14.41
N TYR A 130 4.04 -12.46 -13.47
CA TYR A 130 3.68 -11.78 -12.23
C TYR A 130 4.85 -11.74 -11.25
N GLY A 131 5.03 -10.60 -10.59
CA GLY A 131 6.06 -10.45 -9.56
C GLY A 131 5.83 -9.29 -8.60
N ASP A 132 6.71 -9.19 -7.62
CA ASP A 132 6.84 -8.01 -6.77
C ASP A 132 7.34 -6.79 -7.58
N GLY A 133 7.45 -5.64 -6.91
CA GLY A 133 7.86 -4.40 -7.57
C GLY A 133 9.28 -4.44 -8.17
N LEU A 134 10.26 -5.03 -7.46
CA LEU A 134 11.63 -5.14 -7.95
C LEU A 134 11.72 -6.15 -9.10
N SER A 135 11.04 -7.29 -8.99
CA SER A 135 10.98 -8.30 -10.06
C SER A 135 10.39 -7.73 -11.35
N CYS A 136 9.33 -6.92 -11.25
CA CYS A 136 8.74 -6.24 -12.41
C CYS A 136 9.68 -5.16 -12.99
N GLU A 137 10.36 -4.40 -12.14
CA GLU A 137 11.37 -3.42 -12.56
C GLU A 137 12.49 -4.10 -13.35
N ARG A 138 13.07 -5.18 -12.82
CA ARG A 138 14.15 -5.92 -13.51
C ARG A 138 13.67 -6.62 -14.78
N GLY A 139 12.43 -7.11 -14.83
CA GLY A 139 11.81 -7.58 -16.08
C GLY A 139 11.70 -6.46 -17.12
N ASN A 140 11.33 -5.26 -16.70
CA ASN A 140 11.29 -4.09 -17.58
C ASN A 140 12.67 -3.66 -18.05
N ASP A 141 13.69 -3.74 -17.19
CA ASP A 141 15.07 -3.48 -17.55
C ASP A 141 15.60 -4.50 -18.56
N ALA A 142 15.24 -5.78 -18.39
CA ALA A 142 15.59 -6.85 -19.32
C ALA A 142 15.05 -6.55 -20.73
N HIS A 143 13.80 -6.09 -20.84
CA HIS A 143 13.26 -5.66 -22.14
C HIS A 143 13.98 -4.47 -22.74
N ARG A 144 14.41 -3.49 -21.93
CA ARG A 144 15.21 -2.36 -22.44
C ARG A 144 16.56 -2.85 -22.96
N ALA A 145 17.25 -3.68 -22.19
CA ALA A 145 18.54 -4.24 -22.56
C ALA A 145 18.47 -5.11 -23.83
N ARG A 146 17.31 -5.72 -24.09
CA ARG A 146 17.09 -6.60 -25.25
C ARG A 146 16.32 -5.95 -26.39
N VAL A 147 16.09 -4.65 -26.35
CA VAL A 147 15.22 -3.96 -27.31
C VAL A 147 15.73 -4.05 -28.77
N ASN A 148 17.05 -4.13 -28.96
CA ASN A 148 17.70 -4.24 -30.28
C ASN A 148 17.88 -5.69 -30.77
N GLY A 149 17.22 -6.67 -30.13
CA GLY A 149 17.25 -8.07 -30.58
C GLY A 149 16.67 -8.23 -31.99
N LEU A 150 17.26 -9.13 -32.78
CA LEU A 150 16.94 -9.30 -34.21
C LEU A 150 15.56 -9.92 -34.44
N ASN A 151 15.02 -10.62 -33.46
CA ASN A 151 13.71 -11.25 -33.53
C ASN A 151 12.95 -11.12 -32.19
N PRO A 152 11.62 -11.33 -32.19
CA PRO A 152 10.78 -11.21 -31.00
C PRO A 152 11.24 -12.03 -29.78
N TRP A 153 11.85 -13.21 -30.01
CA TRP A 153 12.35 -14.06 -28.93
C TRP A 153 13.58 -13.45 -28.26
N GLU A 154 14.50 -12.90 -29.04
CA GLU A 154 15.67 -12.20 -28.52
C GLU A 154 15.30 -10.93 -27.75
N ARG A 155 14.21 -10.26 -28.15
CA ARG A 155 13.63 -9.08 -27.49
C ARG A 155 12.76 -9.40 -26.26
N LEU A 156 12.64 -10.68 -25.94
CA LEU A 156 11.87 -11.21 -24.81
C LEU A 156 10.36 -10.92 -24.89
N GLU A 157 9.79 -10.76 -26.08
CA GLU A 157 8.38 -10.38 -26.28
C GLU A 157 7.36 -11.43 -25.80
N GLY A 158 7.83 -12.65 -25.51
CA GLY A 158 6.99 -13.68 -24.90
C GLY A 158 6.63 -13.39 -23.45
N CYS A 159 7.32 -12.51 -22.75
CA CYS A 159 7.07 -12.27 -21.33
C CYS A 159 6.65 -10.83 -21.09
N GLU A 160 5.51 -10.59 -20.43
CA GLU A 160 5.07 -9.24 -20.04
C GLU A 160 5.04 -9.12 -18.50
N PRO A 161 5.92 -8.31 -17.87
CA PRO A 161 5.95 -8.15 -16.41
C PRO A 161 4.68 -7.46 -15.87
N ALA A 162 4.13 -8.01 -14.79
CA ALA A 162 2.95 -7.44 -14.13
C ALA A 162 3.05 -7.42 -12.61
N VAL A 163 2.81 -6.23 -12.03
CA VAL A 163 2.86 -6.02 -10.58
C VAL A 163 1.69 -6.71 -9.85
N GLN A 164 2.02 -7.31 -8.71
CA GLN A 164 1.08 -8.04 -7.86
C GLN A 164 0.70 -7.31 -6.56
N LYS A 165 -0.11 -7.97 -5.72
CA LYS A 165 -0.91 -7.34 -4.66
C LYS A 165 -0.28 -7.42 -3.26
N PHE A 166 0.51 -8.45 -2.93
CA PHE A 166 0.98 -8.64 -1.56
C PHE A 166 2.01 -7.58 -1.15
N HIS A 167 3.04 -7.37 -1.97
CA HIS A 167 4.04 -6.33 -1.68
C HIS A 167 3.44 -4.92 -1.73
N LYS A 168 2.40 -4.72 -2.55
CA LYS A 168 1.61 -3.48 -2.56
C LYS A 168 0.91 -3.26 -1.21
N GLU A 169 0.28 -4.29 -0.67
CA GLU A 169 -0.39 -4.24 0.63
C GLU A 169 0.59 -3.99 1.78
N MET A 170 1.78 -4.58 1.72
CA MET A 170 2.86 -4.33 2.66
C MET A 170 3.31 -2.87 2.67
N ILE A 171 3.41 -2.22 1.49
CA ILE A 171 3.74 -0.80 1.38
C ILE A 171 2.63 0.08 1.95
N LEU A 172 1.36 -0.21 1.62
CA LEU A 172 0.23 0.54 2.17
C LEU A 172 0.21 0.43 3.71
N LEU A 173 0.44 -0.77 4.25
CA LEU A 173 0.53 -0.97 5.69
C LEU A 173 1.71 -0.22 6.31
N GLN A 174 2.88 -0.21 5.65
CA GLN A 174 4.04 0.57 6.08
C GLN A 174 3.71 2.07 6.13
N ASP A 175 3.08 2.63 5.11
CA ASP A 175 2.73 4.06 5.06
C ASP A 175 1.77 4.43 6.21
N TYR A 176 0.77 3.59 6.49
CA TYR A 176 -0.12 3.82 7.64
C TYR A 176 0.61 3.66 8.98
N PHE A 177 1.52 2.70 9.12
CA PHE A 177 2.33 2.61 10.33
C PHE A 177 3.26 3.82 10.50
N ASP A 178 3.84 4.35 9.43
CA ASP A 178 4.65 5.57 9.49
C ASP A 178 3.82 6.79 9.94
N GLU A 179 2.53 6.82 9.60
CA GLU A 179 1.58 7.84 10.04
C GLU A 179 1.15 7.66 11.51
N PHE A 180 0.71 6.45 11.89
CA PHE A 180 0.01 6.19 13.16
C PHE A 180 0.89 5.59 14.27
N PHE A 181 2.02 4.96 13.94
CA PHE A 181 2.84 4.21 14.88
C PHE A 181 4.03 5.03 15.40
N LYS A 182 3.77 5.90 16.38
CA LYS A 182 4.82 6.69 17.04
C LYS A 182 5.26 6.07 18.36
N GLY A 183 6.57 5.87 18.54
CA GLY A 183 7.15 5.43 19.80
C GLY A 183 6.73 6.29 21.00
N SER A 184 6.63 7.61 20.79
CA SER A 184 6.20 8.58 21.79
C SER A 184 4.73 8.49 22.19
N SER A 185 3.91 7.75 21.43
CA SER A 185 2.47 7.60 21.71
C SER A 185 2.16 6.41 22.62
N ALA A 186 3.17 5.73 23.18
CA ALA A 186 2.98 4.56 24.03
C ALA A 186 2.05 4.79 25.24
N ALA A 187 1.98 6.02 25.74
CA ALA A 187 1.10 6.44 26.84
C ALA A 187 -0.17 7.18 26.37
N ASP A 188 -0.31 7.45 25.07
CA ASP A 188 -1.48 8.10 24.51
C ASP A 188 -2.56 7.04 24.26
N LYS A 189 -3.55 6.98 25.16
CA LYS A 189 -4.65 6.02 25.08
C LYS A 189 -5.36 6.09 23.72
N GLY A 190 -5.62 4.92 23.13
CA GLY A 190 -6.23 4.81 21.80
C GLY A 190 -5.27 5.14 20.65
N THR A 191 -3.95 5.17 20.85
CA THR A 191 -3.01 5.16 19.71
C THR A 191 -2.57 3.75 19.36
N LEU A 192 -2.09 3.57 18.13
CA LEU A 192 -1.67 2.25 17.63
C LEU A 192 -0.55 1.64 18.49
N ASN A 193 0.43 2.46 18.92
CA ASN A 193 1.51 2.00 19.78
C ASN A 193 1.06 1.79 21.24
N HIS A 194 0.08 2.56 21.74
CA HIS A 194 -0.53 2.27 23.04
C HIS A 194 -1.25 0.92 23.02
N LEU A 195 -2.11 0.67 22.03
CA LEU A 195 -2.88 -0.57 21.90
C LEU A 195 -1.98 -1.79 21.67
N LYS A 196 -0.90 -1.63 20.90
CA LYS A 196 0.17 -2.65 20.81
C LYS A 196 0.65 -3.11 22.19
N ASN A 197 0.89 -2.18 23.11
CA ASN A 197 1.41 -2.49 24.44
C ASN A 197 0.33 -3.12 25.33
N ILE A 198 -0.89 -2.60 25.30
CA ILE A 198 -2.02 -3.12 26.11
C ILE A 198 -2.38 -4.55 25.70
N PHE A 199 -2.49 -4.82 24.39
CA PHE A 199 -2.83 -6.14 23.87
C PHE A 199 -1.61 -7.02 23.57
N ASN A 200 -0.43 -6.63 24.07
CA ASN A 200 0.78 -7.45 24.07
C ASN A 200 1.28 -7.91 22.69
N PHE A 201 1.12 -7.07 21.66
CA PHE A 201 1.64 -7.28 20.31
C PHE A 201 3.16 -7.02 20.24
N ARG A 202 3.95 -7.77 21.02
CA ARG A 202 5.40 -7.55 21.20
C ARG A 202 6.22 -7.64 19.92
N GLN A 203 5.77 -8.42 18.95
CA GLN A 203 6.48 -8.67 17.70
C GLN A 203 6.27 -7.59 16.64
N VAL A 204 5.36 -6.65 16.87
CA VAL A 204 5.16 -5.51 15.98
C VAL A 204 6.33 -4.54 16.11
N LYS A 205 6.97 -4.22 14.97
CA LYS A 205 8.09 -3.27 14.87
C LYS A 205 7.81 -2.28 13.76
N SER A 206 8.63 -1.23 13.66
CA SER A 206 8.46 -0.16 12.66
C SER A 206 8.71 -0.62 11.22
N ASP A 207 9.59 -1.59 10.98
CA ASP A 207 9.80 -2.17 9.65
C ASP A 207 8.78 -3.30 9.42
N ILE A 208 7.74 -2.98 8.66
CA ILE A 208 6.60 -3.87 8.45
C ILE A 208 6.98 -5.08 7.60
N SER A 209 8.01 -4.99 6.76
CA SER A 209 8.42 -6.12 5.92
C SER A 209 8.84 -7.34 6.73
N ASP A 210 9.52 -7.12 7.86
CA ASP A 210 9.99 -8.17 8.76
C ASP A 210 8.91 -8.75 9.69
N ASN A 211 7.78 -8.05 9.86
CA ASN A 211 6.75 -8.43 10.84
C ASN A 211 5.31 -8.28 10.32
N PHE A 212 5.13 -8.33 9.01
CA PHE A 212 3.88 -8.02 8.32
C PHE A 212 2.64 -8.64 8.98
N ASN A 213 2.67 -9.95 9.27
CA ASN A 213 1.54 -10.65 9.89
C ASN A 213 1.17 -10.08 11.27
N HIS A 214 2.16 -9.70 12.09
CA HIS A 214 1.91 -9.13 13.41
C HIS A 214 1.34 -7.72 13.31
N ALA A 215 1.89 -6.90 12.40
CA ALA A 215 1.39 -5.55 12.16
C ALA A 215 -0.02 -5.58 11.57
N TRP A 216 -0.30 -6.50 10.65
CA TRP A 216 -1.61 -6.70 10.06
C TRP A 216 -2.66 -7.09 11.10
N GLU A 217 -2.35 -8.05 11.97
CA GLU A 217 -3.27 -8.45 13.05
C GLU A 217 -3.54 -7.32 14.04
N LEU A 218 -2.53 -6.50 14.37
CA LEU A 218 -2.73 -5.30 15.18
C LEU A 218 -3.66 -4.31 14.48
N MET A 219 -3.42 -4.03 13.19
CA MET A 219 -4.28 -3.13 12.41
C MET A 219 -5.72 -3.66 12.35
N CYS A 220 -5.92 -4.97 12.16
CA CYS A 220 -7.25 -5.59 12.20
C CYS A 220 -7.93 -5.40 13.56
N LEU A 221 -7.24 -5.71 14.67
CA LEU A 221 -7.76 -5.50 16.02
C LEU A 221 -8.23 -4.06 16.22
N VAL A 222 -7.38 -3.09 15.87
CA VAL A 222 -7.69 -1.67 16.05
C VAL A 222 -8.89 -1.26 15.19
N THR A 223 -8.92 -1.70 13.93
CA THR A 223 -10.03 -1.40 13.00
C THR A 223 -11.34 -2.00 13.49
N GLU A 224 -11.34 -3.29 13.82
CA GLU A 224 -12.53 -4.03 14.30
C GLU A 224 -13.08 -3.39 15.58
N GLY A 225 -12.22 -3.06 16.55
CA GLY A 225 -12.61 -2.37 17.78
C GLY A 225 -13.12 -0.94 17.55
N TYR A 226 -12.49 -0.15 16.68
CA TYR A 226 -12.89 1.23 16.40
C TYR A 226 -14.20 1.32 15.63
N VAL A 227 -14.44 0.41 14.68
CA VAL A 227 -15.74 0.30 14.02
C VAL A 227 -16.85 0.03 15.04
N CYS A 228 -16.61 -0.85 16.02
CA CYS A 228 -17.60 -1.13 17.07
C CYS A 228 -17.85 0.10 17.97
N LEU A 229 -16.78 0.75 18.45
CA LEU A 229 -16.90 1.96 19.28
C LEU A 229 -17.61 3.10 18.54
N LEU A 230 -17.28 3.31 17.26
CA LEU A 230 -17.96 4.30 16.43
C LEU A 230 -19.42 3.94 16.20
N THR A 231 -19.74 2.66 15.98
CA THR A 231 -21.13 2.21 15.83
C THR A 231 -21.91 2.45 17.12
N MET A 232 -21.34 2.11 18.27
CA MET A 232 -21.96 2.35 19.58
C MET A 232 -22.23 3.85 19.81
N GLU A 233 -21.26 4.71 19.48
CA GLU A 233 -21.42 6.16 19.57
C GLU A 233 -22.54 6.67 18.65
N LEU A 234 -22.55 6.29 17.37
CA LEU A 234 -23.56 6.74 16.41
C LEU A 234 -24.96 6.22 16.74
N MET A 235 -25.06 5.03 17.32
CA MET A 235 -26.29 4.34 17.64
C MET A 235 -26.76 4.55 19.09
N GLU A 236 -26.05 5.40 19.84
CA GLU A 236 -26.32 5.70 21.25
C GLU A 236 -26.46 4.45 22.11
N MET A 237 -25.49 3.53 21.97
CA MET A 237 -25.36 2.31 22.77
C MET A 237 -24.36 2.56 23.92
N ALA A 238 -24.77 2.34 25.16
CA ALA A 238 -23.90 2.53 26.32
C ALA A 238 -22.97 1.32 26.52
N ASP A 239 -23.50 0.11 26.34
CA ASP A 239 -22.76 -1.15 26.31
C ASP A 239 -22.87 -1.82 24.94
N LYS A 240 -21.87 -2.65 24.60
CA LYS A 240 -21.83 -3.41 23.35
C LYS A 240 -23.06 -4.33 23.17
N GLY A 241 -23.67 -4.77 24.27
CA GLY A 241 -24.86 -5.63 24.27
C GLY A 241 -26.18 -4.88 24.11
N ASP A 242 -26.16 -3.55 24.15
CA ASP A 242 -27.37 -2.75 24.09
C ASP A 242 -28.05 -2.80 22.72
N ARG A 243 -29.35 -2.55 22.73
CA ARG A 243 -30.11 -2.23 21.53
C ARG A 243 -29.86 -0.75 21.17
N PRO A 244 -29.60 -0.41 19.89
CA PRO A 244 -29.55 0.98 19.44
C PRO A 244 -30.77 1.78 19.91
N SER A 245 -30.55 2.97 20.45
CA SER A 245 -31.62 3.75 21.08
C SER A 245 -32.65 4.21 20.06
N ALA A 246 -32.20 4.60 18.85
CA ALA A 246 -33.04 5.04 17.73
C ALA A 246 -33.49 3.90 16.79
N ALA A 247 -33.24 2.62 17.12
CA ALA A 247 -33.70 1.51 16.27
C ALA A 247 -35.24 1.53 16.14
N PRO A 248 -35.81 1.30 14.94
CA PRO A 248 -37.27 1.23 14.75
C PRO A 248 -37.92 0.19 15.66
N GLU A 249 -39.14 0.48 16.10
CA GLU A 249 -39.91 -0.44 16.94
C GLU A 249 -40.12 -1.77 16.20
N SER A 250 -39.83 -2.89 16.87
CA SER A 250 -39.98 -4.25 16.33
C SER A 250 -39.12 -4.60 15.10
N ILE A 251 -38.06 -3.83 14.79
CA ILE A 251 -37.16 -4.13 13.66
C ILE A 251 -36.60 -5.56 13.70
N GLU A 252 -36.43 -6.13 14.89
CA GLU A 252 -35.95 -7.50 15.13
C GLU A 252 -36.89 -8.57 14.52
N ASN A 253 -38.18 -8.26 14.42
CA ASN A 253 -39.22 -9.16 13.90
C ASN A 253 -39.69 -8.76 12.49
N SER A 254 -39.10 -7.72 11.91
CA SER A 254 -39.46 -7.25 10.57
C SER A 254 -38.96 -8.19 9.48
N SER A 255 -39.41 -7.94 8.24
CA SER A 255 -38.95 -8.70 7.09
C SER A 255 -37.42 -8.63 6.92
N VAL A 256 -36.84 -9.59 6.19
CA VAL A 256 -35.40 -9.56 5.86
C VAL A 256 -35.06 -8.27 5.12
N ASP A 257 -35.94 -7.79 4.24
CA ASP A 257 -35.71 -6.59 3.43
C ASP A 257 -35.66 -5.32 4.33
N ASP A 258 -36.61 -5.16 5.25
CA ASP A 258 -36.61 -4.03 6.20
C ASP A 258 -35.37 -4.05 7.11
N ARG A 259 -34.98 -5.24 7.57
CA ARG A 259 -33.77 -5.42 8.39
C ARG A 259 -32.50 -5.13 7.60
N GLN A 260 -32.43 -5.52 6.33
CA GLN A 260 -31.33 -5.18 5.44
C GLN A 260 -31.25 -3.67 5.20
N GLU A 261 -32.37 -3.00 4.99
CA GLU A 261 -32.41 -1.54 4.81
C GLU A 261 -31.94 -0.81 6.08
N TYR A 262 -32.43 -1.22 7.25
CA TYR A 262 -31.96 -0.66 8.53
C TYR A 262 -30.47 -0.90 8.73
N LEU A 263 -29.98 -2.14 8.57
CA LEU A 263 -28.55 -2.45 8.69
C LEU A 263 -27.73 -1.61 7.72
N GLN A 264 -28.18 -1.46 6.48
CA GLN A 264 -27.53 -0.66 5.46
C GLN A 264 -27.42 0.82 5.88
N SER A 265 -28.47 1.37 6.51
CA SER A 265 -28.45 2.74 7.05
C SER A 265 -27.40 2.93 8.17
N VAL A 266 -27.28 1.94 9.07
CA VAL A 266 -26.30 1.94 10.17
C VAL A 266 -24.88 1.91 9.62
N VAL A 267 -24.58 0.94 8.75
CA VAL A 267 -23.21 0.79 8.22
C VAL A 267 -22.82 1.95 7.31
N SER A 268 -23.77 2.52 6.57
CA SER A 268 -23.54 3.72 5.76
C SER A 268 -23.19 4.91 6.64
N SER A 269 -23.84 5.07 7.79
CA SER A 269 -23.54 6.14 8.75
C SER A 269 -22.13 6.02 9.31
N VAL A 270 -21.68 4.80 9.63
CA VAL A 270 -20.31 4.51 10.07
C VAL A 270 -19.29 4.86 8.97
N VAL A 271 -19.51 4.39 7.74
CA VAL A 271 -18.61 4.66 6.60
C VAL A 271 -18.55 6.14 6.28
N GLN A 272 -19.68 6.84 6.23
CA GLN A 272 -19.74 8.28 6.02
C GLN A 272 -19.00 9.06 7.12
N ASN A 273 -19.09 8.62 8.38
CA ASN A 273 -18.39 9.26 9.47
C ASN A 273 -16.87 9.19 9.28
N VAL A 274 -16.31 8.07 8.82
CA VAL A 274 -14.84 7.92 8.64
C VAL A 274 -14.36 8.29 7.24
N TRP A 275 -15.24 8.60 6.30
CA TRP A 275 -14.87 8.83 4.91
C TRP A 275 -13.93 10.03 4.74
N HIS A 276 -12.80 9.80 4.07
CA HIS A 276 -11.87 10.85 3.65
C HIS A 276 -12.00 11.12 2.15
N HIS A 277 -12.13 12.40 1.79
CA HIS A 277 -12.34 12.81 0.41
C HIS A 277 -11.02 13.06 -0.32
N LEU A 278 -10.91 12.46 -1.51
CA LEU A 278 -9.87 12.74 -2.49
C LEU A 278 -10.40 13.66 -3.59
N GLU A 279 -9.78 14.82 -3.75
CA GLU A 279 -10.12 15.85 -4.74
C GLU A 279 -9.55 15.50 -6.11
N THR A 280 -10.35 14.78 -6.91
CA THR A 280 -9.90 14.23 -8.19
C THR A 280 -9.74 15.27 -9.30
N GLU A 281 -10.48 16.38 -9.25
CA GLU A 281 -10.37 17.45 -10.27
C GLU A 281 -8.99 18.13 -10.24
N SER A 282 -8.42 18.31 -9.05
CA SER A 282 -7.07 18.87 -8.90
C SER A 282 -6.01 18.01 -9.59
N LEU A 283 -6.21 16.68 -9.65
CA LEU A 283 -5.28 15.72 -10.24
C LEU A 283 -5.30 15.73 -11.77
N LYS A 284 -6.38 16.24 -12.38
CA LYS A 284 -6.53 16.33 -13.84
C LYS A 284 -5.83 17.57 -14.42
N THR A 285 -5.47 18.53 -13.57
CA THR A 285 -4.73 19.72 -13.97
C THR A 285 -3.27 19.39 -14.25
N ASP A 286 -2.69 20.07 -15.24
CA ASP A 286 -1.28 19.93 -15.62
C ASP A 286 -0.64 21.32 -15.48
N ASP A 287 -0.18 21.60 -14.27
CA ASP A 287 0.58 22.82 -13.99
C ASP A 287 1.91 22.65 -14.73
N GLN A 288 2.09 23.34 -15.86
CA GLN A 288 3.24 23.26 -16.79
C GLN A 288 4.63 23.52 -16.17
N THR A 289 4.74 23.54 -14.83
CA THR A 289 6.00 23.40 -14.12
C THR A 289 6.69 22.11 -14.52
N GLU A 290 7.96 22.20 -14.96
CA GLU A 290 8.79 21.01 -15.18
C GLU A 290 8.61 20.05 -14.00
N PRO A 291 8.33 18.75 -14.25
CA PRO A 291 8.21 17.79 -13.16
C PRO A 291 9.49 17.87 -12.34
N GLU A 292 9.35 18.04 -11.02
CA GLU A 292 10.51 18.07 -10.12
C GLU A 292 11.40 16.87 -10.46
N LYS A 293 12.64 17.17 -10.86
CA LYS A 293 13.69 16.17 -11.03
C LYS A 293 14.01 15.64 -9.64
N PHE A 294 13.26 14.64 -9.20
CA PHE A 294 13.52 13.97 -7.95
C PHE A 294 14.74 13.06 -8.13
N CYS A 295 15.87 13.50 -7.62
CA CYS A 295 17.09 12.70 -7.47
C CYS A 295 16.88 11.75 -6.29
N CYS A 296 16.54 10.49 -6.58
CA CYS A 296 16.81 9.38 -5.67
C CYS A 296 17.99 8.60 -6.26
N GLY A 297 19.01 8.37 -5.42
CA GLY A 297 20.21 7.65 -5.78
C GLY A 297 19.90 6.24 -6.27
N GLU A 298 20.76 5.80 -7.19
CA GLU A 298 20.84 4.49 -7.83
C GLU A 298 19.69 4.14 -8.79
N ASP A 299 19.61 4.94 -9.85
CA ASP A 299 19.45 4.46 -11.23
C ASP A 299 20.45 5.27 -12.09
N ILE A 300 21.57 4.66 -12.46
CA ILE A 300 22.45 5.16 -13.52
C ILE A 300 22.19 4.29 -14.75
N GLU A 301 22.12 4.95 -15.92
CA GLU A 301 21.87 4.46 -17.29
C GLU A 301 20.37 4.51 -17.69
N GLU A 302 19.86 5.42 -18.53
CA GLU A 302 20.40 6.36 -19.54
C GLU A 302 19.51 7.64 -19.62
N ASP A 303 20.04 8.68 -20.27
CA ASP A 303 19.66 10.11 -20.25
C ASP A 303 20.22 10.90 -19.05
N VAL A 304 21.55 11.05 -19.06
CA VAL A 304 22.28 12.06 -18.30
C VAL A 304 21.71 13.45 -18.61
N ILE A 305 21.06 14.08 -17.64
CA ILE A 305 20.96 15.53 -17.61
C ILE A 305 22.05 16.03 -16.67
N LEU A 306 23.16 16.50 -17.25
CA LEU A 306 24.13 17.32 -16.55
C LEU A 306 23.41 18.56 -16.02
N CYS A 307 23.27 18.69 -14.70
CA CYS A 307 23.14 20.01 -14.10
C CYS A 307 24.44 20.76 -14.41
N GLY A 308 24.36 21.91 -15.09
CA GLY A 308 25.49 22.65 -15.68
C GLY A 308 26.59 23.15 -14.74
N ALA A 309 26.74 22.58 -13.55
CA ALA A 309 27.81 22.89 -12.59
C ALA A 309 28.42 21.68 -11.87
N GLY A 310 28.09 20.43 -12.22
CA GLY A 310 28.81 19.25 -11.72
C GLY A 310 28.79 19.04 -10.19
N ARG A 311 27.68 19.32 -9.50
CA ARG A 311 27.57 19.15 -8.03
C ARG A 311 26.39 18.26 -7.62
N ILE A 312 26.68 17.31 -6.72
CA ILE A 312 25.72 16.43 -6.03
C ILE A 312 24.82 17.28 -5.11
N VAL A 313 23.50 17.06 -5.14
CA VAL A 313 22.55 17.73 -4.25
C VAL A 313 22.10 16.75 -3.17
N LEU A 314 22.45 17.04 -1.91
CA LEU A 314 21.86 16.39 -0.73
C LEU A 314 20.64 17.19 -0.24
N ARG A 315 19.69 16.44 0.33
CA ARG A 315 18.38 16.84 0.88
C ARG A 315 18.41 18.22 1.57
N VAL A 316 17.81 19.22 0.92
CA VAL A 316 17.59 20.54 1.52
C VAL A 316 16.39 20.46 2.45
N LYS A 317 16.59 20.63 3.76
CA LYS A 317 15.51 21.02 4.67
C LYS A 317 15.54 22.54 4.79
N SER A 318 14.48 23.20 4.31
CA SER A 318 14.22 24.59 4.63
C SER A 318 13.80 24.71 6.08
N PHE A 319 14.44 25.61 6.82
CA PHE A 319 13.97 26.05 8.14
C PHE A 319 13.61 27.52 8.03
N THR A 320 12.38 27.87 8.44
CA THR A 320 11.96 29.26 8.61
C THR A 320 12.16 29.61 10.09
N ILE A 321 13.11 30.50 10.39
CA ILE A 321 13.30 31.02 11.74
C ILE A 321 12.51 32.32 11.85
N HIS A 322 11.48 32.34 12.70
CA HIS A 322 10.79 33.57 13.07
C HIS A 322 11.50 34.18 14.28
N VAL A 323 12.20 35.30 14.07
CA VAL A 323 12.69 36.16 15.16
C VAL A 323 11.69 37.29 15.35
N LEU A 324 11.18 37.46 16.56
CA LEU A 324 10.18 38.49 16.87
C LEU A 324 10.79 39.88 16.74
N GLY A 325 10.16 40.71 15.89
CA GLY A 325 10.51 42.10 15.65
C GLY A 325 11.40 42.28 14.43
N TRP A 326 10.83 42.87 13.37
CA TRP A 326 11.40 43.17 12.05
C TRP A 326 11.37 42.02 11.03
N ILE A 327 10.54 42.20 9.99
CA ILE A 327 10.43 41.29 8.85
C ILE A 327 11.69 41.46 7.98
N LEU A 328 12.64 40.54 8.11
CA LEU A 328 13.70 40.31 7.13
C LEU A 328 13.69 38.81 6.81
N THR A 329 13.19 38.47 5.62
CA THR A 329 13.26 37.11 5.09
C THR A 329 14.69 36.81 4.65
N THR A 330 15.49 36.14 5.48
CA THR A 330 16.78 35.58 5.07
C THR A 330 16.69 34.06 4.94
N SER A 331 16.87 33.55 3.73
CA SER A 331 17.00 32.12 3.46
C SER A 331 18.41 31.66 3.84
N LEU A 332 18.55 30.85 4.88
CA LEU A 332 19.82 30.21 5.24
C LEU A 332 19.92 28.86 4.51
N ILE A 333 20.88 28.72 3.60
CA ILE A 333 21.20 27.44 2.95
C ILE A 333 22.39 26.82 3.67
N ILE A 334 22.18 25.75 4.43
CA ILE A 334 23.26 24.96 5.03
C ILE A 334 23.50 23.74 4.14
N GLY A 335 24.64 23.71 3.45
CA GLY A 335 25.10 22.53 2.72
C GLY A 335 25.96 21.63 3.60
N PHE A 336 25.67 20.33 3.63
CA PHE A 336 26.56 19.33 4.24
C PHE A 336 27.41 18.72 3.13
N ALA A 337 28.73 18.73 3.30
CA ALA A 337 29.65 18.00 2.41
C ALA A 337 30.16 16.76 3.16
N VAL A 338 30.09 15.59 2.53
CA VAL A 338 30.79 14.38 2.98
C VAL A 338 31.98 14.21 2.05
N THR A 339 33.19 14.41 2.55
CA THR A 339 34.41 14.08 1.81
C THR A 339 34.77 12.63 2.06
N HIS A 340 34.69 11.79 1.03
CA HIS A 340 35.37 10.50 1.04
C HIS A 340 36.87 10.76 0.84
N ALA A 341 37.67 10.54 1.88
CA ALA A 341 39.11 10.40 1.74
C ALA A 341 39.43 8.90 1.63
N GLU A 342 40.12 8.50 0.56
CA GLU A 342 40.38 7.10 0.16
C GLU A 342 41.22 6.24 1.12
N THR A 343 41.42 6.63 2.39
CA THR A 343 42.40 5.93 3.24
C THR A 343 42.00 5.61 4.68
N ARG A 344 40.73 5.70 5.11
CA ARG A 344 40.34 5.24 6.48
C ARG A 344 38.98 4.50 6.54
N LYS A 345 38.97 3.41 7.32
CA LYS A 345 37.85 2.46 7.52
C LYS A 345 36.67 2.98 8.36
N THR A 346 36.59 4.27 8.67
CA THR A 346 35.42 4.88 9.34
C THR A 346 35.19 6.30 8.81
N PRO A 347 33.99 6.63 8.29
CA PRO A 347 33.69 7.98 7.83
C PRO A 347 33.57 8.92 9.04
N THR A 348 34.37 9.98 9.06
CA THR A 348 34.28 11.06 10.04
C THR A 348 33.41 12.17 9.47
N LEU A 349 32.27 12.46 10.11
CA LEU A 349 31.36 13.52 9.66
C LEU A 349 31.91 14.87 10.14
N THR A 350 32.38 15.72 9.24
CA THR A 350 32.79 17.10 9.55
C THR A 350 31.86 18.07 8.82
N ALA A 351 31.11 18.87 9.58
CA ALA A 351 30.22 19.88 9.02
C ALA A 351 30.98 21.17 8.72
N HIS A 352 30.97 21.61 7.46
CA HIS A 352 31.46 22.92 7.06
C HIS A 352 30.29 23.80 6.60
N VAL A 353 30.20 25.03 7.11
CA VAL A 353 29.23 26.03 6.63
C VAL A 353 29.83 26.71 5.39
N ILE A 354 29.24 26.46 4.21
CA ILE A 354 29.89 26.81 2.94
C ILE A 354 29.49 28.19 2.39
N LYS A 355 28.32 28.75 2.73
CA LYS A 355 27.99 30.16 2.39
C LYS A 355 26.72 30.66 3.08
N ILE A 356 26.70 31.93 3.48
CA ILE A 356 25.49 32.67 3.83
C ILE A 356 25.30 33.73 2.74
N SER A 357 24.15 33.74 2.08
CA SER A 357 23.77 34.76 1.11
C SER A 357 22.56 35.50 1.64
N THR A 358 22.76 36.75 2.04
CA THR A 358 21.66 37.69 2.30
C THR A 358 21.48 38.57 1.07
N ASN A 359 20.23 38.85 0.69
CA ASN A 359 19.97 39.84 -0.35
C ASN A 359 20.41 41.22 0.18
N GLY A 360 21.62 41.66 -0.20
CA GLY A 360 21.96 43.09 -0.26
C GLY A 360 22.89 43.68 0.80
N THR A 361 23.40 42.97 1.81
CA THR A 361 24.39 43.56 2.74
C THR A 361 25.41 42.54 3.22
N THR A 362 26.69 42.80 2.93
CA THR A 362 27.84 42.06 3.47
C THR A 362 27.92 42.26 4.99
N LEU A 363 27.69 41.19 5.76
CA LEU A 363 27.93 41.17 7.21
C LEU A 363 29.43 41.14 7.49
N ASN A 364 29.89 42.07 8.32
CA ASN A 364 31.25 42.17 8.81
C ASN A 364 31.53 41.17 9.94
N ALA A 365 32.80 40.74 10.05
CA ALA A 365 33.30 39.63 10.86
C ALA A 365 32.97 39.69 12.37
N TRP A 366 32.53 40.84 12.88
CA TRP A 366 32.16 41.04 14.29
C TRP A 366 30.90 40.27 14.71
N THR A 367 30.05 39.86 13.76
CA THR A 367 28.78 39.16 14.01
C THR A 367 28.93 37.64 14.26
N TRP A 368 30.09 37.04 13.97
CA TRP A 368 30.28 35.60 14.12
C TRP A 368 30.41 35.14 15.58
N GLN A 369 31.08 35.92 16.43
CA GLN A 369 31.20 35.62 17.87
C GLN A 369 29.86 35.78 18.61
N THR A 370 29.01 36.71 18.18
CA THR A 370 27.67 36.91 18.75
C THR A 370 26.71 35.78 18.35
N PHE A 371 26.84 35.26 17.13
CA PHE A 371 26.05 34.11 16.65
C PHE A 371 26.42 32.81 17.39
N GLN A 372 27.70 32.58 17.67
CA GLN A 372 28.14 31.43 18.48
C GLN A 372 27.62 31.50 19.93
N LYS A 373 27.53 32.70 20.51
CA LYS A 373 26.91 32.90 21.84
C LYS A 373 25.40 32.65 21.85
N ALA A 374 24.68 32.95 20.76
CA ALA A 374 23.22 32.79 20.67
C ALA A 374 22.77 31.32 20.48
N ILE A 375 23.60 30.47 19.86
CA ILE A 375 23.28 29.04 19.68
C ILE A 375 23.64 28.23 20.94
N GLY A 376 24.51 28.76 21.81
CA GLY A 376 25.06 28.06 22.97
C GLY A 376 24.16 27.91 24.19
N THR A 377 22.89 28.33 24.19
CA THR A 377 21.97 28.09 25.32
C THR A 377 20.51 28.32 24.88
N VAL A 378 19.96 27.39 24.09
CA VAL A 378 18.49 27.30 23.93
C VAL A 378 17.96 26.44 25.07
N ASP A 379 17.59 27.09 26.16
CA ASP A 379 16.89 26.44 27.26
C ASP A 379 15.44 26.11 26.83
N LEU A 380 15.23 24.85 26.43
CA LEU A 380 13.94 24.30 25.96
C LEU A 380 12.81 24.42 26.99
N HIS A 381 13.13 24.76 28.25
CA HIS A 381 12.12 24.94 29.31
C HIS A 381 11.35 26.27 29.21
N ALA A 382 11.96 27.34 28.68
CA ALA A 382 11.36 28.68 28.67
C ALA A 382 10.26 28.85 27.59
N ASN A 383 10.40 28.16 26.44
CA ASN A 383 9.37 28.18 25.39
C ASN A 383 8.13 27.32 25.74
N ARG A 384 8.30 26.29 26.57
CA ARG A 384 7.20 25.46 27.08
C ARG A 384 6.31 26.24 28.07
N GLN A 385 6.88 27.13 28.89
CA GLN A 385 6.08 27.96 29.80
C GLN A 385 5.32 29.10 29.10
N LYS A 386 5.80 29.57 27.93
CA LYS A 386 5.09 30.58 27.14
C LYS A 386 3.93 30.00 26.32
N SER A 387 4.05 28.78 25.76
CA SER A 387 2.91 28.11 25.11
C SER A 387 1.83 27.70 26.12
N LEU A 388 2.23 27.17 27.28
CA LEU A 388 1.32 26.85 28.39
C LEU A 388 0.65 28.09 29.02
N ARG A 389 1.23 29.29 28.86
CA ARG A 389 0.61 30.57 29.26
C ARG A 389 -0.32 31.13 28.19
N ALA A 390 -0.07 30.88 26.91
CA ALA A 390 -0.94 31.28 25.81
C ALA A 390 -2.24 30.44 25.80
N GLU A 391 -2.16 29.14 26.13
CA GLU A 391 -3.32 28.25 26.30
C GLU A 391 -4.24 28.67 27.47
N ARG A 392 -3.71 29.37 28.48
CA ARG A 392 -4.52 29.88 29.62
C ARG A 392 -5.34 31.14 29.29
N ASN A 393 -5.15 31.73 28.10
CA ASN A 393 -5.81 32.98 27.70
C ASN A 393 -6.77 32.81 26.50
N LEU A 394 -7.15 31.58 26.15
CA LEU A 394 -8.20 31.35 25.16
C LEU A 394 -9.56 31.65 25.79
N SER A 395 -10.36 32.47 25.10
CA SER A 395 -11.73 32.75 25.51
C SER A 395 -12.58 31.47 25.48
N GLN A 396 -13.62 31.42 26.30
CA GLN A 396 -14.51 30.25 26.42
C GLN A 396 -15.20 29.90 25.07
N ASP A 397 -15.42 30.89 24.19
CA ASP A 397 -15.89 30.71 22.82
C ASP A 397 -14.85 30.08 21.89
N GLN A 398 -13.56 30.42 22.02
CA GLN A 398 -12.50 29.80 21.22
C GLN A 398 -12.29 28.33 21.58
N LEU A 399 -12.44 27.99 22.87
CA LEU A 399 -12.42 26.60 23.37
C LEU A 399 -13.61 25.76 22.90
N LEU A 400 -14.71 26.33 22.42
CA LEU A 400 -15.84 25.61 21.80
C LEU A 400 -15.63 25.35 20.29
N THR A 401 -14.66 26.03 19.67
CA THR A 401 -14.34 25.95 18.23
C THR A 401 -13.01 25.27 17.90
N SER A 402 -12.25 24.83 18.90
CA SER A 402 -10.94 24.21 18.71
C SER A 402 -11.07 22.84 18.01
N PRO A 403 -10.14 22.49 17.10
CA PRO A 403 -10.11 21.16 16.49
C PRO A 403 -10.02 20.05 17.56
N ASP A 404 -10.66 18.91 17.27
CA ASP A 404 -10.49 17.67 18.05
C ASP A 404 -9.54 16.74 17.29
N PHE A 405 -8.26 16.80 17.65
CA PHE A 405 -7.21 16.01 17.01
C PHE A 405 -7.24 14.54 17.42
N LYS A 406 -7.80 14.21 18.61
CA LYS A 406 -7.99 12.81 19.04
C LYS A 406 -9.09 12.13 18.21
N TYR A 407 -10.18 12.84 17.95
CA TYR A 407 -11.26 12.40 17.05
C TYR A 407 -10.75 12.23 15.62
N ASN A 408 -9.99 13.20 15.09
CA ASN A 408 -9.40 13.12 13.74
C ASN A 408 -8.46 11.92 13.59
N TYR A 409 -7.62 11.65 14.60
CA TYR A 409 -6.75 10.47 14.62
C TYR A 409 -7.57 9.18 14.55
N SER A 410 -8.59 9.05 15.43
CA SER A 410 -9.43 7.85 15.52
C SER A 410 -10.18 7.59 14.21
N ARG A 411 -10.70 8.63 13.56
CA ARG A 411 -11.34 8.51 12.23
C ARG A 411 -10.37 8.06 11.15
N ALA A 412 -9.20 8.70 11.08
CA ALA A 412 -8.22 8.41 10.04
C ALA A 412 -7.71 6.97 10.11
N ILE A 413 -7.37 6.46 11.30
CA ILE A 413 -6.91 5.08 11.43
C ILE A 413 -8.03 4.06 11.17
N THR A 414 -9.27 4.39 11.52
CA THR A 414 -10.44 3.54 11.21
C THR A 414 -10.65 3.45 9.69
N TRP A 415 -10.57 4.60 9.01
CA TRP A 415 -10.64 4.65 7.54
C TRP A 415 -9.50 3.86 6.89
N ALA A 416 -8.26 4.07 7.33
CA ALA A 416 -7.07 3.37 6.81
C ALA A 416 -7.20 1.85 6.98
N GLY A 417 -7.65 1.41 8.15
CA GLY A 417 -7.94 0.02 8.46
C GLY A 417 -9.01 -0.59 7.55
N LEU A 418 -10.16 0.06 7.42
CA LEU A 418 -11.23 -0.38 6.51
C LEU A 418 -10.76 -0.43 5.05
N ASN A 419 -9.96 0.56 4.64
CA ASN A 419 -9.41 0.69 3.30
C ASN A 419 -8.47 -0.48 2.95
N LEU A 420 -7.67 -0.95 3.92
CA LEU A 420 -6.88 -2.18 3.82
C LEU A 420 -7.75 -3.44 3.77
N LEU A 421 -8.75 -3.55 4.65
CA LEU A 421 -9.66 -4.70 4.67
C LEU A 421 -10.40 -4.88 3.34
N CYS A 422 -10.90 -3.80 2.74
CA CYS A 422 -11.55 -3.83 1.43
C CYS A 422 -10.62 -4.30 0.31
N ARG A 423 -9.35 -3.90 0.34
CA ARG A 423 -8.34 -4.34 -0.64
C ARG A 423 -8.03 -5.81 -0.51
N ARG A 424 -7.85 -6.29 0.72
CA ARG A 424 -7.63 -7.72 0.98
C ARG A 424 -8.83 -8.54 0.56
N ASP A 425 -10.03 -8.10 0.93
CA ASP A 425 -11.27 -8.79 0.57
C ASP A 425 -11.46 -8.90 -0.96
N ALA A 426 -11.22 -7.83 -1.73
CA ALA A 426 -11.28 -7.91 -3.19
C ALA A 426 -10.31 -8.95 -3.78
N VAL A 427 -9.12 -9.12 -3.17
CA VAL A 427 -8.19 -10.19 -3.55
C VAL A 427 -8.73 -11.57 -3.18
N ARG A 428 -9.31 -11.72 -1.98
CA ARG A 428 -9.87 -13.00 -1.49
C ARG A 428 -11.02 -13.50 -2.35
N GLU A 429 -11.87 -12.59 -2.81
CA GLU A 429 -12.95 -12.90 -3.75
C GLU A 429 -12.45 -13.04 -5.20
N ALA A 430 -11.21 -12.61 -5.50
CA ALA A 430 -10.66 -12.48 -6.84
C ALA A 430 -11.50 -11.58 -7.76
N ASP A 431 -12.02 -10.50 -7.18
CA ASP A 431 -12.78 -9.47 -7.87
C ASP A 431 -11.83 -8.54 -8.63
N GLY A 432 -11.46 -8.96 -9.85
CA GLY A 432 -10.53 -8.26 -10.72
C GLY A 432 -10.93 -6.82 -11.01
N GLY A 433 -12.23 -6.55 -11.21
CA GLY A 433 -12.75 -5.22 -11.50
C GLY A 433 -12.52 -4.25 -10.35
N VAL A 434 -12.92 -4.65 -9.13
CA VAL A 434 -12.69 -3.82 -7.94
C VAL A 434 -11.20 -3.72 -7.61
N MET A 435 -10.43 -4.78 -7.83
CA MET A 435 -8.98 -4.73 -7.71
C MET A 435 -8.34 -3.68 -8.62
N MET A 436 -8.90 -3.37 -9.79
CA MET A 436 -8.41 -2.31 -10.69
C MET A 436 -8.82 -0.92 -10.21
N SER A 437 -10.04 -0.76 -9.70
CA SER A 437 -10.46 0.49 -9.03
C SER A 437 -9.49 0.85 -7.88
N HIS A 438 -9.15 -0.12 -7.03
CA HIS A 438 -8.15 0.08 -5.98
C HIS A 438 -6.79 0.52 -6.51
N TRP A 439 -6.34 0.04 -7.68
CA TRP A 439 -5.07 0.48 -8.26
C TRP A 439 -5.07 1.95 -8.68
N LYS A 440 -6.22 2.52 -9.07
CA LYS A 440 -6.32 3.97 -9.33
C LYS A 440 -6.19 4.78 -8.04
N LEU A 441 -6.87 4.36 -6.98
CA LEU A 441 -6.75 4.98 -5.65
C LEU A 441 -5.30 4.90 -5.16
N ASP A 442 -4.70 3.71 -5.25
CA ASP A 442 -3.34 3.45 -4.81
C ASP A 442 -2.29 4.22 -5.65
N LEU A 443 -2.53 4.44 -6.94
CA LEU A 443 -1.64 5.25 -7.78
C LEU A 443 -1.52 6.68 -7.25
N VAL A 444 -2.64 7.28 -6.81
CA VAL A 444 -2.63 8.62 -6.20
C VAL A 444 -1.91 8.59 -4.87
N HIS A 445 -2.18 7.58 -4.03
CA HIS A 445 -1.46 7.38 -2.76
C HIS A 445 0.05 7.26 -2.96
N PHE A 446 0.51 6.39 -3.86
CA PHE A 446 1.94 6.21 -4.17
C PHE A 446 2.60 7.47 -4.72
N PHE A 447 1.85 8.29 -5.45
CA PHE A 447 2.33 9.59 -5.87
C PHE A 447 2.52 10.54 -4.68
N SER A 448 1.55 10.57 -3.76
CA SER A 448 1.60 11.37 -2.52
C SER A 448 2.74 10.96 -1.58
N THR A 449 2.94 9.65 -1.38
CA THR A 449 3.94 9.09 -0.45
C THR A 449 5.31 8.83 -1.09
N LYS A 450 5.46 9.17 -2.38
CA LYS A 450 6.72 9.11 -3.15
C LYS A 450 7.25 7.70 -3.44
N HIS A 451 6.36 6.72 -3.54
CA HIS A 451 6.69 5.37 -4.00
C HIS A 451 6.82 5.30 -5.54
N GLN A 452 7.88 5.93 -6.09
CA GLN A 452 8.06 6.12 -7.54
C GLN A 452 7.98 4.82 -8.35
N LYS A 453 8.55 3.74 -7.83
CA LYS A 453 8.46 2.42 -8.42
C LYS A 453 7.01 1.98 -8.62
N TYR A 454 6.19 2.10 -7.58
CA TYR A 454 4.78 1.72 -7.66
C TYR A 454 3.94 2.72 -8.45
N VAL A 455 4.34 3.98 -8.56
CA VAL A 455 3.74 4.93 -9.53
C VAL A 455 3.95 4.44 -10.97
N ILE A 456 5.17 4.02 -11.32
CA ILE A 456 5.49 3.51 -12.66
C ILE A 456 4.74 2.20 -12.94
N LEU A 457 4.74 1.27 -11.99
CA LEU A 457 4.11 -0.04 -12.16
C LEU A 457 2.58 0.05 -12.21
N ALA A 458 1.96 0.89 -11.38
CA ALA A 458 0.52 1.14 -11.42
C ALA A 458 0.10 1.84 -12.72
N HIS A 459 0.89 2.83 -13.19
CA HIS A 459 0.68 3.47 -14.49
C HIS A 459 0.69 2.43 -15.63
N ARG A 460 1.71 1.56 -15.68
CA ARG A 460 1.81 0.50 -16.70
C ARG A 460 0.62 -0.44 -16.64
N LEU A 461 0.25 -0.91 -15.45
CA LEU A 461 -0.91 -1.77 -15.27
C LEU A 461 -2.20 -1.11 -15.80
N LEU A 462 -2.47 0.14 -15.42
CA LEU A 462 -3.68 0.86 -15.84
C LEU A 462 -3.70 1.13 -17.34
N VAL A 463 -2.56 1.45 -17.94
CA VAL A 463 -2.45 1.59 -19.41
C VAL A 463 -2.69 0.25 -20.11
N SER A 464 -2.08 -0.83 -19.62
CA SER A 464 -2.21 -2.19 -20.17
C SER A 464 -3.67 -2.63 -20.27
N ILE A 465 -4.46 -2.42 -19.21
CA ILE A 465 -5.87 -2.83 -19.19
C ILE A 465 -6.82 -1.90 -19.96
N ASN A 466 -6.36 -0.71 -20.37
CA ASN A 466 -7.18 0.29 -21.07
C ASN A 466 -6.91 0.36 -22.59
N GLY A 467 -6.30 -0.68 -23.16
CA GLY A 467 -6.15 -0.84 -24.61
C GLY A 467 -4.72 -0.72 -25.11
N TRP A 468 -3.73 -0.60 -24.21
CA TRP A 468 -2.35 -0.76 -24.62
C TRP A 468 -2.05 -2.23 -24.93
N LEU A 469 -2.51 -3.19 -24.13
CA LEU A 469 -2.37 -4.62 -24.45
C LEU A 469 -3.61 -5.19 -25.16
N PRO A 470 -3.46 -6.30 -25.92
CA PRO A 470 -4.57 -7.04 -26.51
C PRO A 470 -5.60 -7.52 -25.48
N ASP A 471 -6.86 -7.69 -25.89
CA ASP A 471 -7.98 -8.03 -25.01
C ASP A 471 -7.76 -9.28 -24.15
N LYS A 472 -7.05 -10.30 -24.68
CA LYS A 472 -6.72 -11.50 -23.92
C LYS A 472 -5.79 -11.21 -22.76
N LEU A 473 -4.72 -10.44 -23.01
CA LEU A 473 -3.80 -10.03 -21.96
C LEU A 473 -4.51 -9.12 -20.98
N LYS A 474 -5.31 -8.16 -21.44
CA LYS A 474 -6.15 -7.33 -20.57
C LYS A 474 -7.01 -8.18 -19.64
N HIS A 475 -7.72 -9.17 -20.16
CA HIS A 475 -8.54 -10.07 -19.36
C HIS A 475 -7.69 -10.80 -18.30
N ASP A 476 -6.53 -11.34 -18.68
CA ASP A 476 -5.64 -12.02 -17.75
C ASP A 476 -5.06 -11.08 -16.68
N PHE A 477 -4.68 -9.86 -17.06
CA PHE A 477 -4.19 -8.79 -16.19
C PHE A 477 -5.23 -8.35 -15.14
N ILE A 478 -6.52 -8.49 -15.46
CA ILE A 478 -7.62 -8.12 -14.56
C ILE A 478 -8.01 -9.31 -13.69
N TYR A 479 -8.25 -10.49 -14.28
CA TYR A 479 -8.95 -11.58 -13.62
C TYR A 479 -8.09 -12.81 -13.29
N ASN A 480 -7.05 -13.13 -14.06
CA ASN A 480 -6.16 -14.29 -13.81
C ASN A 480 -4.90 -13.88 -13.01
N ARG A 481 -5.10 -13.14 -11.93
CA ARG A 481 -4.01 -12.54 -11.13
C ARG A 481 -3.95 -13.04 -9.68
N THR A 482 -4.76 -14.04 -9.34
CA THR A 482 -4.78 -14.71 -8.04
C THR A 482 -4.68 -16.22 -8.20
N VAL A 483 -4.25 -16.90 -7.14
CA VAL A 483 -4.31 -18.38 -7.03
C VAL A 483 -5.20 -18.77 -5.87
N ASN A 484 -5.90 -19.89 -6.00
CA ASN A 484 -6.74 -20.47 -4.98
C ASN A 484 -6.24 -21.87 -4.66
N TYR A 485 -5.41 -21.99 -3.62
CA TYR A 485 -4.68 -23.25 -3.36
C TYR A 485 -5.58 -24.37 -2.82
N GLY A 486 -6.53 -24.05 -1.94
CA GLY A 486 -7.44 -25.01 -1.32
C GLY A 486 -8.82 -25.12 -1.98
N GLY A 487 -9.13 -24.25 -2.95
CA GLY A 487 -10.48 -24.09 -3.48
C GLY A 487 -11.44 -23.44 -2.47
N GLY A 488 -12.60 -23.00 -2.96
CA GLY A 488 -13.66 -22.34 -2.20
C GLY A 488 -13.69 -20.82 -2.39
N ILE A 489 -14.85 -20.23 -2.08
CA ILE A 489 -15.11 -18.79 -2.19
C ILE A 489 -14.32 -18.03 -1.12
N GLY A 490 -13.87 -16.82 -1.41
CA GLY A 490 -13.11 -16.00 -0.46
C GLY A 490 -11.75 -16.59 -0.06
N ARG A 491 -11.18 -17.51 -0.84
CA ARG A 491 -9.91 -18.22 -0.52
C ARG A 491 -8.75 -17.93 -1.48
N ASN A 492 -8.92 -16.97 -2.38
CA ASN A 492 -7.88 -16.58 -3.32
C ASN A 492 -6.71 -15.84 -2.62
N LEU A 493 -5.55 -15.88 -3.25
CA LEU A 493 -4.29 -15.29 -2.80
C LEU A 493 -3.60 -14.54 -3.93
N PRO A 494 -2.86 -13.47 -3.63
CA PRO A 494 -1.91 -12.88 -4.57
C PRO A 494 -0.88 -13.92 -5.04
N MET A 495 -0.49 -13.86 -6.31
CA MET A 495 0.53 -14.77 -6.84
C MET A 495 1.93 -14.50 -6.28
N ASP A 496 2.27 -13.23 -6.01
CA ASP A 496 3.56 -12.89 -5.38
C ASP A 496 3.65 -13.41 -3.95
N PHE A 497 2.53 -13.41 -3.20
CA PHE A 497 2.46 -14.05 -1.89
C PHE A 497 2.64 -15.57 -1.97
N MET A 498 2.04 -16.21 -2.98
CA MET A 498 2.26 -17.64 -3.20
C MET A 498 3.72 -17.95 -3.49
N ASN A 499 4.38 -17.10 -4.27
CA ASN A 499 5.82 -17.25 -4.51
C ASN A 499 6.63 -17.11 -3.23
N GLU A 500 6.27 -16.19 -2.34
CA GLU A 500 6.92 -16.03 -1.04
C GLU A 500 6.76 -17.28 -0.15
N ILE A 501 5.56 -17.88 -0.13
CA ILE A 501 5.32 -19.15 0.58
C ILE A 501 6.21 -20.25 0.02
N LEU A 502 6.25 -20.42 -1.31
CA LEU A 502 7.05 -21.46 -1.95
C LEU A 502 8.56 -21.25 -1.72
N ASN A 503 9.03 -20.00 -1.76
CA ASN A 503 10.40 -19.62 -1.44
C ASN A 503 10.76 -19.96 0.01
N ARG A 504 9.88 -19.66 0.97
CA ARG A 504 10.07 -20.00 2.39
C ARG A 504 10.15 -21.51 2.59
N LEU A 505 9.22 -22.27 2.03
CA LEU A 505 9.21 -23.73 2.09
C LEU A 505 10.49 -24.34 1.48
N PHE A 506 10.95 -23.78 0.36
CA PHE A 506 12.20 -24.19 -0.26
C PHE A 506 13.40 -23.95 0.66
N LYS A 507 13.50 -22.78 1.30
CA LYS A 507 14.57 -22.46 2.26
C LYS A 507 14.54 -23.38 3.48
N ASP A 508 13.35 -23.64 4.04
CA ASP A 508 13.19 -24.54 5.20
C ASP A 508 13.63 -25.98 4.88
N LEU A 509 13.33 -26.46 3.66
CA LEU A 509 13.79 -27.77 3.17
C LEU A 509 15.30 -27.82 2.97
N LEU A 510 15.90 -26.74 2.46
CA LEU A 510 17.36 -26.62 2.32
C LEU A 510 18.05 -26.62 3.69
N ASP A 511 17.51 -25.92 4.67
CA ASP A 511 18.05 -25.91 6.04
C ASP A 511 17.95 -27.29 6.70
N SER A 512 16.84 -27.99 6.45
CA SER A 512 16.64 -29.38 6.90
C SER A 512 17.66 -30.36 6.27
N ALA A 513 18.25 -30.01 5.12
CA ALA A 513 19.29 -30.81 4.47
C ALA A 513 20.70 -30.66 5.12
N LYS A 514 20.82 -29.90 6.22
CA LYS A 514 22.01 -29.81 7.10
C LYS A 514 23.33 -29.61 6.36
N GLY A 515 23.37 -28.72 5.37
CA GLY A 515 24.62 -28.21 4.79
C GLY A 515 25.21 -29.02 3.63
N ARG A 516 24.53 -30.03 3.08
CA ARG A 516 24.96 -30.68 1.81
C ARG A 516 24.34 -30.00 0.59
N TYR A 517 24.72 -28.73 0.36
CA TYR A 517 24.27 -27.94 -0.79
C TYR A 517 25.02 -28.35 -2.06
N THR A 518 24.57 -29.43 -2.70
CA THR A 518 24.99 -29.76 -4.07
C THR A 518 23.92 -29.28 -5.05
N ASN A 519 24.27 -29.05 -6.32
CA ASN A 519 23.28 -28.71 -7.36
C ASN A 519 22.14 -29.75 -7.42
N ASN A 520 22.46 -31.03 -7.20
CA ASN A 520 21.47 -32.10 -7.10
C ASN A 520 20.56 -31.97 -5.86
N THR A 521 21.09 -31.56 -4.71
CA THR A 521 20.29 -31.29 -3.51
C THR A 521 19.35 -30.11 -3.73
N ILE A 522 19.87 -29.02 -4.29
CA ILE A 522 19.09 -27.80 -4.61
C ILE A 522 17.97 -28.13 -5.60
N GLN A 523 18.29 -28.84 -6.68
CA GLN A 523 17.32 -29.26 -7.68
C GLN A 523 16.27 -30.20 -7.07
N ARG A 524 16.65 -31.19 -6.26
CA ARG A 524 15.72 -32.09 -5.56
C ARG A 524 14.81 -31.33 -4.60
N CYS A 525 15.35 -30.46 -3.75
CA CYS A 525 14.55 -29.63 -2.84
C CYS A 525 13.58 -28.74 -3.62
N SER A 526 14.02 -28.13 -4.73
CA SER A 526 13.15 -27.30 -5.57
C SER A 526 12.04 -28.12 -6.22
N GLN A 527 12.35 -29.31 -6.72
CA GLN A 527 11.39 -30.21 -7.34
C GLN A 527 10.44 -30.81 -6.32
N ILE A 528 10.81 -30.95 -5.05
CA ILE A 528 9.93 -31.46 -3.99
C ILE A 528 8.87 -30.42 -3.61
N VAL A 529 9.20 -29.13 -3.62
CA VAL A 529 8.24 -28.04 -3.28
C VAL A 529 7.00 -28.03 -4.17
N GLY A 530 7.06 -28.57 -5.40
CA GLY A 530 5.92 -28.61 -6.32
C GLY A 530 4.93 -29.76 -6.08
N PRO A 531 5.37 -31.04 -6.12
CA PRO A 531 4.58 -32.24 -5.89
C PRO A 531 4.21 -32.50 -4.43
N LEU A 532 4.73 -31.74 -3.46
CA LEU A 532 4.31 -31.87 -2.07
C LEU A 532 2.86 -31.39 -1.83
N GLY A 533 2.04 -31.21 -2.88
CA GLY A 533 0.63 -30.83 -2.80
C GLY A 533 -0.20 -31.68 -1.82
N GLU A 534 0.15 -32.96 -1.62
CA GLU A 534 -0.56 -33.85 -0.70
C GLU A 534 -0.13 -33.72 0.78
N ALA A 535 1.17 -33.58 1.08
CA ALA A 535 1.61 -33.31 2.47
C ALA A 535 1.44 -31.82 2.85
N LEU A 536 1.40 -30.95 1.84
CA LEU A 536 1.06 -29.54 1.98
C LEU A 536 -0.40 -29.34 2.34
N ASP A 537 -1.36 -30.21 2.03
CA ASP A 537 -2.74 -30.00 2.51
C ASP A 537 -2.78 -29.93 4.06
N SER A 538 -1.96 -30.73 4.77
CA SER A 538 -1.85 -30.65 6.24
C SER A 538 -1.12 -29.40 6.76
N ILE A 539 -0.13 -28.88 6.01
CA ILE A 539 0.68 -27.70 6.38
C ILE A 539 0.00 -26.40 5.92
N PHE A 540 -0.67 -26.40 4.77
CA PHE A 540 -1.47 -25.30 4.28
C PHE A 540 -2.69 -25.13 5.16
N ASP A 541 -3.46 -26.17 5.48
CA ASP A 541 -4.59 -26.01 6.40
C ASP A 541 -4.12 -25.55 7.79
N SER A 542 -3.10 -26.16 8.40
CA SER A 542 -2.72 -25.84 9.80
C SER A 542 -1.72 -24.69 10.02
N LYS A 543 -0.88 -24.35 9.03
CA LYS A 543 0.25 -23.39 9.19
C LYS A 543 0.30 -22.24 8.19
N VAL A 544 -0.42 -22.24 7.06
CA VAL A 544 -0.36 -21.14 6.07
C VAL A 544 -1.73 -20.49 5.91
N ILE A 545 -2.76 -21.30 5.68
CA ILE A 545 -4.15 -20.87 5.68
C ILE A 545 -4.56 -20.49 7.10
N GLU A 546 -4.28 -21.30 8.12
CA GLU A 546 -4.65 -20.93 9.49
C GLU A 546 -3.79 -19.80 10.12
N ASN A 547 -2.54 -19.62 9.66
CA ASN A 547 -1.67 -18.56 10.21
C ASN A 547 -1.85 -17.20 9.55
N GLU A 548 -2.09 -17.16 8.23
CA GLU A 548 -2.13 -15.92 7.45
C GLU A 548 -3.50 -15.65 6.80
N LEU A 549 -4.40 -16.64 6.72
CA LEU A 549 -5.63 -16.55 5.91
C LEU A 549 -6.94 -16.86 6.65
N TYR A 550 -6.89 -17.49 7.83
CA TYR A 550 -8.00 -17.79 8.71
C TYR A 550 -7.50 -18.05 10.12
N ARG A 551 -7.69 -17.08 11.03
CA ARG A 551 -8.31 -17.35 12.34
C ARG A 551 -8.11 -18.80 12.85
N HIS A 552 -6.93 -19.15 13.37
CA HIS A 552 -6.76 -20.37 14.19
C HIS A 552 -7.98 -20.50 15.10
N ARG A 553 -8.69 -21.63 15.18
CA ARG A 553 -9.82 -21.75 16.14
C ARG A 553 -9.42 -21.30 17.56
N ARG A 554 -8.14 -21.43 17.94
CA ARG A 554 -7.54 -20.86 19.18
C ARG A 554 -7.20 -19.36 19.12
N ARG A 555 -6.60 -18.82 18.04
CA ARG A 555 -6.35 -17.34 17.92
C ARG A 555 -7.58 -16.54 17.57
N ASN A 556 -8.61 -17.18 17.03
CA ASN A 556 -9.88 -16.54 16.72
C ASN A 556 -10.58 -16.13 18.00
N VAL A 557 -10.56 -17.05 18.98
CA VAL A 557 -11.00 -16.75 20.34
C VAL A 557 -10.15 -15.63 20.93
N ASP A 558 -8.82 -15.67 20.78
CA ASP A 558 -7.93 -14.61 21.28
C ASP A 558 -8.18 -13.24 20.61
N ARG A 559 -8.32 -13.17 19.29
CA ARG A 559 -8.63 -11.92 18.57
C ARG A 559 -10.00 -11.39 18.95
N ASP A 560 -11.01 -12.25 19.02
CA ASP A 560 -12.36 -11.82 19.37
C ASP A 560 -12.44 -11.35 20.83
N LEU A 561 -11.70 -12.01 21.73
CA LEU A 561 -11.51 -11.56 23.11
C LEU A 561 -10.76 -10.22 23.16
N ASN A 562 -9.72 -10.03 22.35
CA ASN A 562 -8.96 -8.78 22.29
C ASN A 562 -9.81 -7.63 21.75
N VAL A 563 -10.60 -7.84 20.69
CA VAL A 563 -11.54 -6.82 20.17
C VAL A 563 -12.59 -6.49 21.23
N SER A 564 -13.22 -7.50 21.84
CA SER A 564 -14.17 -7.28 22.93
C SER A 564 -13.54 -6.53 24.11
N GLY A 565 -12.32 -6.91 24.50
CA GLY A 565 -11.57 -6.25 25.57
C GLY A 565 -11.21 -4.81 25.22
N MET A 566 -10.92 -4.53 23.95
CA MET A 566 -10.66 -3.19 23.44
C MET A 566 -11.89 -2.29 23.47
N ILE A 567 -13.06 -2.81 23.09
CA ILE A 567 -14.34 -2.08 23.18
C ILE A 567 -14.60 -1.67 24.63
N THR A 568 -14.52 -2.61 25.56
CA THR A 568 -14.72 -2.33 27.00
C THR A 568 -13.64 -1.39 27.55
N PHE A 569 -12.38 -1.54 27.14
CA PHE A 569 -11.28 -0.71 27.66
C PHE A 569 -11.35 0.76 27.18
N LEU A 570 -11.92 1.00 26.00
CA LEU A 570 -11.97 2.33 25.37
C LEU A 570 -13.36 2.98 25.39
N SER A 571 -14.38 2.35 25.97
CA SER A 571 -15.74 2.90 26.06
C SER A 571 -15.75 4.31 26.64
N ASP A 572 -14.94 4.53 27.68
CA ASP A 572 -14.93 5.78 28.44
C ASP A 572 -14.02 6.87 27.82
N GLU A 573 -13.32 6.54 26.73
CA GLU A 573 -12.38 7.47 26.08
C GLU A 573 -13.05 8.40 25.06
N SER A 574 -14.34 8.16 24.78
CA SER A 574 -15.21 8.92 23.87
C SER A 574 -14.52 9.28 22.56
N LEU A 575 -13.83 8.33 21.95
CA LEU A 575 -12.94 8.56 20.79
C LEU A 575 -13.67 9.14 19.58
N PHE A 576 -14.96 8.83 19.44
CA PHE A 576 -15.81 9.23 18.33
C PHE A 576 -16.86 10.29 18.67
N LEU A 577 -16.90 10.74 19.93
CA LEU A 577 -17.66 11.94 20.32
C LEU A 577 -16.80 13.17 20.08
N ARG A 578 -17.25 14.11 19.24
CA ARG A 578 -16.47 15.34 18.96
C ARG A 578 -16.41 16.21 20.23
N THR A 579 -15.21 16.36 20.78
CA THR A 579 -14.96 17.18 21.97
C THR A 579 -13.85 18.19 21.66
N SER A 580 -14.19 19.47 21.76
CA SER A 580 -13.29 20.55 21.37
C SER A 580 -11.97 20.54 22.16
N GLY A 581 -10.85 20.73 21.46
CA GLY A 581 -9.52 20.91 22.06
C GLY A 581 -8.79 19.64 22.49
N ARG A 582 -9.35 18.44 22.26
CA ARG A 582 -8.63 17.20 22.59
C ARG A 582 -7.49 16.93 21.62
N HIS A 583 -6.36 16.50 22.17
CA HIS A 583 -5.22 16.01 21.40
C HIS A 583 -4.48 14.91 22.15
N GLN A 584 -3.71 14.10 21.43
CA GLN A 584 -2.77 13.14 22.02
C GLN A 584 -1.39 13.79 22.07
N ARG A 585 -0.55 13.42 23.04
CA ARG A 585 0.77 14.04 23.22
C ARG A 585 1.67 13.87 22.00
N ALA A 586 1.66 12.70 21.37
CA ALA A 586 2.44 12.40 20.18
C ALA A 586 1.83 12.94 18.88
N PHE A 587 0.59 13.43 18.95
CA PHE A 587 -0.23 13.88 17.83
C PHE A 587 -0.97 15.19 18.18
N PRO A 588 -0.25 16.29 18.49
CA PRO A 588 -0.85 17.52 19.01
C PRO A 588 -1.74 18.24 17.99
N GLU A 589 -1.46 18.11 16.69
CA GLU A 589 -2.15 18.81 15.60
C GLU A 589 -2.46 17.83 14.45
N TYR A 590 -3.01 16.66 14.77
CA TYR A 590 -3.19 15.61 13.78
C TYR A 590 -4.30 15.91 12.77
N PHE A 591 -3.92 15.91 11.49
CA PHE A 591 -4.85 15.99 10.37
C PHE A 591 -4.40 15.02 9.28
N HIS A 592 -5.34 14.20 8.83
CA HIS A 592 -5.12 13.26 7.75
C HIS A 592 -5.58 13.87 6.42
N ASN A 593 -4.76 13.75 5.38
CA ASN A 593 -5.05 14.31 4.06
C ASN A 593 -4.67 13.32 2.96
N GLU A 594 -5.69 12.83 2.25
CA GLU A 594 -5.54 11.95 1.09
C GLU A 594 -5.01 12.69 -0.15
N ASN A 595 -5.15 14.00 -0.19
CA ASN A 595 -4.78 14.79 -1.35
C ASN A 595 -3.26 14.94 -1.46
N PRO A 596 -2.67 14.71 -2.66
CA PRO A 596 -1.26 14.97 -2.87
C PRO A 596 -0.90 16.41 -2.55
N LYS A 597 0.32 16.64 -2.04
CA LYS A 597 0.82 18.00 -1.77
C LYS A 597 0.92 18.88 -3.02
N PHE A 598 1.08 18.26 -4.20
CA PHE A 598 1.22 18.94 -5.49
C PHE A 598 0.37 18.24 -6.56
N PRO A 599 -0.96 18.37 -6.51
CA PRO A 599 -1.86 17.61 -7.39
C PRO A 599 -1.69 17.96 -8.88
N GLY A 600 -1.39 19.21 -9.21
CA GLY A 600 -1.16 19.66 -10.60
C GLY A 600 0.07 19.06 -11.30
N LYS A 601 0.95 18.35 -10.57
CA LYS A 601 2.08 17.58 -11.14
C LYS A 601 1.70 16.14 -11.52
N PHE A 602 0.56 15.64 -11.04
CA PHE A 602 0.14 14.26 -11.25
C PHE A 602 -0.08 13.96 -12.73
N GLN A 603 -0.88 14.79 -13.40
CA GLN A 603 -1.22 14.60 -14.81
C GLN A 603 0.02 14.68 -15.72
N GLY A 604 0.89 15.66 -15.48
CA GLY A 604 2.16 15.81 -16.19
C GLY A 604 3.04 14.56 -16.06
N LYS A 605 3.11 13.95 -14.86
CA LYS A 605 3.82 12.69 -14.63
C LYS A 605 3.21 11.53 -15.41
N MET A 606 1.88 11.36 -15.40
CA MET A 606 1.22 10.29 -16.16
C MET A 606 1.46 10.42 -17.66
N LYS A 607 1.36 11.64 -18.21
CA LYS A 607 1.70 11.92 -19.62
C LYS A 607 3.16 11.59 -19.94
N GLN A 608 4.09 11.94 -19.06
CA GLN A 608 5.50 11.61 -19.22
C GLN A 608 5.73 10.09 -19.30
N LEU A 609 5.10 9.33 -18.39
CA LEU A 609 5.21 7.87 -18.35
C LEU A 609 4.58 7.22 -19.59
N SER A 610 3.41 7.69 -20.04
CA SER A 610 2.77 7.21 -21.28
C SER A 610 3.65 7.42 -22.50
N LYS A 611 4.24 8.61 -22.69
CA LYS A 611 5.17 8.87 -23.79
C LYS A 611 6.40 7.95 -23.76
N ARG A 612 6.95 7.69 -22.57
CA ARG A 612 8.08 6.75 -22.39
C ARG A 612 7.68 5.32 -22.77
N LEU A 613 6.47 4.90 -22.40
CA LEU A 613 5.97 3.56 -22.72
C LEU A 613 5.75 3.38 -24.23
N ASP A 614 5.21 4.39 -24.92
CA ASP A 614 5.05 4.35 -26.37
C ASP A 614 6.38 4.32 -27.13
N LYS A 615 7.41 5.04 -26.64
CA LYS A 615 8.75 4.97 -27.23
C LYS A 615 9.28 3.54 -27.22
N ARG A 616 9.02 2.78 -26.16
CA ARG A 616 9.39 1.35 -26.06
C ARG A 616 8.67 0.52 -27.12
N ARG A 617 7.36 0.72 -27.32
CA ARG A 617 6.60 -0.01 -28.35
C ARG A 617 7.07 0.30 -29.78
N ARG A 618 7.42 1.56 -30.09
CA ARG A 618 7.89 1.93 -31.45
C ARG A 618 9.18 1.22 -31.85
N ILE A 619 10.10 1.02 -30.91
CA ILE A 619 11.33 0.26 -31.17
C ILE A 619 11.02 -1.21 -31.51
N ILE A 620 9.87 -1.75 -31.06
CA ILE A 620 9.44 -3.12 -31.29
C ILE A 620 8.72 -3.29 -32.66
N VAL A 621 8.05 -2.25 -33.17
CA VAL A 621 7.19 -2.32 -34.38
C VAL A 621 7.93 -1.90 -35.66
N ASP A 622 8.96 -1.05 -35.56
CA ASP A 622 9.70 -0.51 -36.71
C ASP A 622 11.02 -1.28 -37.03
N ALA A 623 11.19 -2.50 -36.51
CA ALA A 623 12.41 -3.32 -36.69
C ALA A 623 12.16 -4.58 -37.54
#